data_AF-A0A7S4EIN5-F1
#
_entry.id   AF-A0A7S4EIN5-F1
#
_cell.length_a   1.000
_cell.length_b   1.000
_cell.length_c   1.000
_cell.angle_alpha   90.00
_cell.angle_beta   90.00
_cell.angle_gamma   90.00
#
_symmetry.space_group_name_H-M   'P 1'
#
loop_
_entity.id
_entity.type
_entity.pdbx_description
1 polymer ?
#
loop_
_entity_poly.entity_id
_entity_poly.type
_entity_poly.pdbx_seq_one_letter_code
_entity_poly.pdbx_strand_id
1 'polypeptide(L)'
;FTGSSNSNSNSTAGKSDGGKNSSKTDELSLSQIASKVVPLMRQGRPIPFSLLRAEFPPETATDKNLFVALGSCAVMVRGNWCINSKLLGYSPPMTQARTFLMCLFQSMRVVHKARLLRVFAKDENHYNDGNDDDDDNKDNDGSVTPEVIDFLLEQLGQLTSEGWVLKVTDDVKFLQLFPQPTMVHLQYWVKQIELFRPMFERYRS
;
A
#
# COMPACT_ATOMS: atom_id res chain seq x y z
N PHE A 1 -29.95 46.08 76.81
CA PHE A 1 -29.70 46.30 75.38
C PHE A 1 -29.46 44.97 74.71
N THR A 2 -30.51 44.40 74.11
CA THR A 2 -30.41 43.22 73.24
C THR A 2 -30.08 43.69 71.83
N GLY A 3 -29.04 43.13 71.23
CA GLY A 3 -28.63 43.45 69.87
C GLY A 3 -27.56 42.48 69.40
N SER A 4 -28.01 41.33 68.88
CA SER A 4 -27.21 40.34 68.19
C SER A 4 -26.55 40.93 66.93
N SER A 5 -25.33 40.48 66.62
CA SER A 5 -24.92 40.22 65.24
C SER A 5 -23.81 39.17 65.19
N ASN A 6 -24.07 38.22 64.30
CA ASN A 6 -23.40 36.97 64.04
C ASN A 6 -22.30 37.19 62.99
N SER A 7 -21.21 36.42 63.02
CA SER A 7 -20.43 36.14 61.81
C SER A 7 -19.78 34.76 61.95
N ASN A 8 -20.33 33.83 61.18
CA ASN A 8 -19.88 32.46 61.02
C ASN A 8 -19.28 32.34 59.62
N SER A 9 -18.09 31.76 59.47
CA SER A 9 -17.58 31.26 58.19
C SER A 9 -16.94 29.90 58.43
N ASN A 10 -17.72 28.85 58.18
CA ASN A 10 -17.27 27.47 58.20
C ASN A 10 -17.26 26.93 56.77
N SER A 11 -16.09 26.49 56.34
CA SER A 11 -15.76 25.92 55.04
C SER A 11 -16.43 24.55 54.85
N THR A 12 -17.18 24.41 53.76
CA THR A 12 -17.85 23.15 53.40
C THR A 12 -16.91 22.30 52.54
N ALA A 13 -16.58 21.13 53.08
CA ALA A 13 -15.94 20.04 52.36
C ALA A 13 -16.92 19.44 51.33
N GLY A 14 -16.59 19.57 50.05
CA GLY A 14 -17.22 18.83 48.96
C GLY A 14 -16.35 17.64 48.56
N LYS A 15 -16.61 16.46 49.14
CA LYS A 15 -16.19 15.18 48.57
C LYS A 15 -17.14 14.87 47.40
N SER A 16 -16.62 14.84 46.19
CA SER A 16 -17.24 14.15 45.06
C SER A 16 -16.25 13.11 44.56
N ASP A 17 -16.36 11.94 45.19
CA ASP A 17 -15.97 10.65 44.64
C ASP A 17 -17.06 10.24 43.63
N GLY A 18 -16.66 9.79 42.46
CA GLY A 18 -17.58 9.63 41.32
C GLY A 18 -16.84 9.15 40.08
N GLY A 19 -16.24 7.97 40.19
CA GLY A 19 -15.57 7.27 39.12
C GLY A 19 -16.38 7.24 37.82
N LYS A 20 -15.76 7.75 36.76
CA LYS A 20 -16.05 7.37 35.38
C LYS A 20 -14.73 7.35 34.62
N ASN A 21 -13.86 6.40 34.99
CA ASN A 21 -12.85 5.90 34.06
C ASN A 21 -13.61 5.13 32.98
N SER A 22 -14.24 5.85 32.06
CA SER A 22 -14.46 5.31 30.74
C SER A 22 -13.06 5.07 30.19
N SER A 23 -12.62 3.82 30.12
CA SER A 23 -11.54 3.47 29.22
C SER A 23 -12.05 3.78 27.81
N LYS A 24 -11.91 5.04 27.39
CA LYS A 24 -11.80 5.35 25.98
C LYS A 24 -10.59 4.56 25.55
N THR A 25 -10.81 3.39 24.96
CA THR A 25 -9.80 2.82 24.08
C THR A 25 -9.46 3.95 23.11
N ASP A 26 -8.25 4.47 23.23
CA ASP A 26 -7.78 5.56 22.39
C ASP A 26 -7.82 5.08 20.95
N GLU A 27 -8.79 5.60 20.19
CA GLU A 27 -8.90 5.36 18.76
C GLU A 27 -7.57 5.77 18.12
N LEU A 28 -7.00 4.88 17.32
CA LEU A 28 -5.71 5.12 16.70
C LEU A 28 -5.85 6.23 15.65
N SER A 29 -4.88 7.15 15.65
CA SER A 29 -4.77 8.12 14.56
C SER A 29 -4.44 7.42 13.23
N LEU A 30 -4.73 8.07 12.11
CA LEU A 30 -4.41 7.54 10.78
C LEU A 30 -2.92 7.23 10.62
N SER A 31 -2.03 8.03 11.22
CA SER A 31 -0.59 7.79 11.17
C SER A 31 -0.17 6.58 12.01
N GLN A 32 -0.83 6.32 13.14
CA GLN A 32 -0.62 5.12 13.96
C GLN A 32 -1.14 3.85 13.26
N ILE A 33 -2.26 3.95 12.54
CA ILE A 33 -2.76 2.84 11.73
C ILE A 33 -1.76 2.54 10.60
N ALA A 34 -1.36 3.55 9.83
CA ALA A 34 -0.40 3.38 8.74
C ALA A 34 0.95 2.82 9.22
N SER A 35 1.46 3.28 10.36
CA SER A 35 2.73 2.79 10.93
C SER A 35 2.66 1.33 11.38
N LYS A 36 1.47 0.81 11.71
CA LYS A 36 1.23 -0.62 11.96
C LYS A 36 0.99 -1.42 10.69
N VAL A 37 0.28 -0.87 9.71
CA VAL A 37 0.00 -1.54 8.42
C VAL A 37 1.27 -1.77 7.62
N VAL A 38 2.15 -0.77 7.49
CA VAL A 38 3.34 -0.85 6.65
C VAL A 38 4.22 -2.06 7.00
N PRO A 39 4.60 -2.31 8.28
CA PRO A 39 5.33 -3.51 8.68
C PRO A 39 4.68 -4.83 8.25
N LEU A 40 3.36 -4.96 8.36
CA LEU A 40 2.63 -6.17 7.96
C LEU A 40 2.76 -6.45 6.46
N MET A 41 2.93 -5.39 5.67
CA MET A 41 3.02 -5.48 4.21
C MET A 41 4.45 -5.39 3.67
N ARG A 42 5.49 -5.35 4.53
CA ARG A 42 6.90 -5.17 4.12
C ARG A 42 7.43 -6.27 3.23
N GLN A 43 6.86 -7.47 3.29
CA GLN A 43 7.21 -8.54 2.35
C GLN A 43 6.76 -8.25 0.92
N GLY A 44 5.94 -7.20 0.72
CA GLY A 44 5.44 -6.72 -0.58
C GLY A 44 4.47 -7.67 -1.28
N ARG A 45 3.98 -8.69 -0.58
CA ARG A 45 2.97 -9.64 -1.06
C ARG A 45 1.57 -9.01 -1.02
N PRO A 46 0.64 -9.43 -1.88
CA PRO A 46 -0.77 -9.08 -1.74
C PRO A 46 -1.34 -9.64 -0.44
N ILE A 47 -2.18 -8.88 0.25
CA ILE A 47 -2.81 -9.29 1.52
C ILE A 47 -4.33 -9.04 1.43
N PRO A 48 -5.19 -10.06 1.66
CA PRO A 48 -6.62 -9.85 1.81
C PRO A 48 -6.95 -8.84 2.91
N PHE A 49 -8.01 -8.06 2.72
CA PHE A 49 -8.43 -7.10 3.74
C PHE A 49 -8.79 -7.79 5.07
N SER A 50 -9.35 -8.99 5.04
CA SER A 50 -9.70 -9.75 6.25
C SER A 50 -8.51 -9.98 7.18
N LEU A 51 -7.33 -10.24 6.63
CA LEU A 51 -6.10 -10.43 7.40
C LEU A 51 -5.59 -9.12 7.97
N LEU A 52 -5.60 -8.03 7.18
CA LEU A 52 -5.26 -6.71 7.69
C LEU A 52 -6.22 -6.29 8.80
N ARG A 53 -7.52 -6.51 8.60
CA ARG A 53 -8.60 -6.13 9.52
C ARG A 53 -8.51 -6.86 10.86
N ALA A 54 -8.00 -8.10 10.89
CA ALA A 54 -7.81 -8.87 12.11
C ALA A 54 -6.79 -8.22 13.07
N GLU A 55 -5.85 -7.43 12.56
CA GLU A 55 -4.80 -6.76 13.35
C GLU A 55 -5.29 -5.45 14.01
N PHE A 56 -6.51 -5.00 13.71
CA PHE A 56 -7.04 -3.73 14.19
C PHE A 56 -8.42 -3.92 14.82
N PRO A 57 -8.55 -4.15 16.13
CA PRO A 57 -9.85 -4.27 16.79
C PRO A 57 -10.80 -3.10 16.44
N PRO A 58 -12.10 -3.36 16.19
CA PRO A 58 -13.08 -2.32 15.84
C PRO A 58 -13.12 -1.11 16.78
N GLU A 59 -12.75 -1.32 18.04
CA GLU A 59 -12.69 -0.31 19.09
C GLU A 59 -11.50 0.65 18.91
N THR A 60 -10.48 0.23 18.15
CA THR A 60 -9.23 0.98 17.94
C THR A 60 -9.12 1.56 16.54
N ALA A 61 -9.76 0.95 15.53
CA ALA A 61 -9.84 1.49 14.19
C ALA A 61 -11.10 1.00 13.47
N THR A 62 -11.89 1.94 12.96
CA THR A 62 -12.99 1.65 12.06
C THR A 62 -12.47 1.26 10.67
N ASP A 63 -13.27 0.52 9.90
CA ASP A 63 -12.94 0.15 8.51
C ASP A 63 -12.68 1.41 7.67
N LYS A 64 -13.44 2.47 7.89
CA LYS A 64 -13.24 3.76 7.23
C LYS A 64 -11.84 4.32 7.48
N ASN A 65 -11.39 4.35 8.74
CA ASN A 65 -10.05 4.84 9.07
C ASN A 65 -8.96 3.93 8.50
N LEU A 66 -9.19 2.62 8.53
CA LEU A 66 -8.26 1.65 7.95
C LEU A 66 -8.14 1.83 6.42
N PHE A 67 -9.24 2.07 5.71
CA PHE A 67 -9.21 2.37 4.27
C PHE A 67 -8.50 3.68 3.96
N VAL A 68 -8.70 4.72 4.77
CA VAL A 68 -7.99 6.00 4.58
C VAL A 68 -6.49 5.81 4.81
N ALA A 69 -6.10 5.10 5.87
CA ALA A 69 -4.70 4.80 6.14
C ALA A 69 -4.08 3.94 5.01
N LEU A 70 -4.80 2.91 4.55
CA LEU A 70 -4.37 2.08 3.42
C LEU A 70 -4.24 2.89 2.13
N GLY A 71 -5.14 3.83 1.85
CA GLY A 71 -5.04 4.72 0.69
C GLY A 71 -3.75 5.55 0.66
N SER A 72 -3.12 5.79 1.81
CA SER A 72 -1.83 6.50 1.89
C SER A 72 -0.60 5.62 1.63
N CYS A 73 -0.71 4.29 1.86
CA CYS A 73 0.46 3.40 1.87
C CYS A 73 0.33 2.15 1.00
N ALA A 74 -0.85 1.86 0.45
CA ALA A 74 -1.16 0.66 -0.29
C ALA A 74 -2.10 0.96 -1.47
N VAL A 75 -2.16 0.01 -2.40
CA VAL A 75 -3.06 0.02 -3.56
C VAL A 75 -3.75 -1.34 -3.65
N MET A 76 -5.01 -1.34 -4.08
CA MET A 76 -5.79 -2.57 -4.19
C MET A 76 -5.64 -3.20 -5.56
N VAL A 77 -5.23 -4.46 -5.64
CA VAL A 77 -5.18 -5.27 -6.87
C VAL A 77 -6.17 -6.43 -6.72
N ARG A 78 -7.23 -6.44 -7.53
CA ARG A 78 -8.25 -7.51 -7.53
C ARG A 78 -8.81 -7.87 -6.15
N GLY A 79 -9.10 -6.84 -5.34
CA GLY A 79 -9.65 -6.98 -3.98
C GLY A 79 -8.60 -7.22 -2.89
N ASN A 80 -7.34 -7.43 -3.24
CA ASN A 80 -6.24 -7.63 -2.30
C ASN A 80 -5.39 -6.36 -2.18
N TRP A 81 -4.86 -6.08 -1.00
CA TRP A 81 -4.03 -4.90 -0.75
C TRP A 81 -2.55 -5.19 -0.98
N CYS A 82 -1.92 -4.35 -1.79
CA CYS A 82 -0.48 -4.39 -2.07
C CYS A 82 0.16 -3.10 -1.57
N ILE A 83 1.24 -3.17 -0.81
CA ILE A 83 1.96 -1.96 -0.39
C ILE A 83 2.44 -1.18 -1.63
N ASN A 84 2.38 0.15 -1.54
CA ASN A 84 2.92 1.03 -2.58
C ASN A 84 4.42 0.75 -2.77
N SER A 85 4.85 0.51 -4.01
CA SER A 85 6.24 0.14 -4.32
C SER A 85 7.27 1.13 -3.77
N LYS A 86 6.92 2.43 -3.66
CA LYS A 86 7.80 3.47 -3.10
C LYS A 86 8.14 3.26 -1.63
N LEU A 87 7.35 2.48 -0.89
CA LEU A 87 7.55 2.23 0.54
C LEU A 87 8.40 0.99 0.82
N LEU A 88 8.87 0.30 -0.22
CA LEU A 88 9.70 -0.91 -0.09
C LEU A 88 11.20 -0.63 -0.15
N GLY A 89 11.62 0.63 -0.33
CA GLY A 89 13.03 0.99 -0.40
C GLY A 89 13.74 0.51 -1.68
N TYR A 90 12.98 0.23 -2.73
CA TYR A 90 13.52 -0.18 -4.02
C TYR A 90 14.13 0.99 -4.79
N SER A 91 15.08 0.69 -5.68
CA SER A 91 15.56 1.66 -6.67
C SER A 91 14.40 2.19 -7.52
N PRO A 92 14.52 3.38 -8.13
CA PRO A 92 13.47 3.92 -8.98
C PRO A 92 13.01 2.98 -10.10
N PRO A 93 13.91 2.30 -10.84
CA PRO A 93 13.46 1.38 -11.91
C PRO A 93 12.80 0.12 -11.36
N MET A 94 13.26 -0.44 -10.23
CA MET A 94 12.59 -1.58 -9.59
C MET A 94 11.22 -1.19 -9.03
N THR A 95 11.08 0.03 -8.50
CA THR A 95 9.80 0.62 -8.09
C THR A 95 8.83 0.72 -9.26
N GLN A 96 9.32 1.19 -10.42
CA GLN A 96 8.54 1.26 -11.65
C GLN A 96 8.13 -0.14 -12.12
N ALA A 97 9.07 -1.09 -12.17
CA ALA A 97 8.83 -2.47 -12.60
C ALA A 97 7.78 -3.17 -11.75
N ARG A 98 7.86 -3.05 -10.42
CA ARG A 98 6.86 -3.62 -9.53
C ARG A 98 5.49 -2.99 -9.72
N THR A 99 5.43 -1.67 -9.90
CA THR A 99 4.16 -0.96 -10.11
C THR A 99 3.51 -1.36 -11.43
N PHE A 100 4.31 -1.48 -12.49
CA PHE A 100 3.86 -2.00 -13.78
C PHE A 100 3.36 -3.45 -13.68
N LEU A 101 4.08 -4.30 -12.93
CA LEU A 101 3.67 -5.68 -12.70
C LEU A 101 2.32 -5.78 -11.95
N MET A 102 2.11 -4.96 -10.92
CA MET A 102 0.79 -4.86 -10.26
C MET A 102 -0.31 -4.41 -11.24
N CYS A 103 0.01 -3.48 -12.14
CA CYS A 103 -0.91 -3.01 -13.19
C CYS A 103 -1.26 -4.13 -14.19
N LEU A 104 -0.29 -4.96 -14.57
CA LEU A 104 -0.52 -6.16 -15.39
C LEU A 104 -1.42 -7.16 -14.69
N PHE A 105 -1.19 -7.46 -13.41
CA PHE A 105 -2.06 -8.35 -12.64
C PHE A 105 -3.49 -7.81 -12.54
N GLN A 106 -3.66 -6.50 -12.36
CA GLN A 106 -4.98 -5.85 -12.34
C GLN A 106 -5.69 -5.96 -13.70
N SER A 107 -4.96 -5.87 -14.81
CA SER A 107 -5.56 -5.71 -16.15
C SER A 107 -5.69 -7.02 -16.95
N MET A 108 -4.76 -7.96 -16.79
CA MET A 108 -4.61 -9.13 -17.68
C MET A 108 -4.76 -10.47 -16.97
N ARG A 109 -4.82 -10.50 -15.64
CA ARG A 109 -4.91 -11.69 -14.76
C ARG A 109 -3.71 -12.64 -14.81
N VAL A 110 -3.19 -12.95 -16.00
CA VAL A 110 -2.03 -13.81 -16.26
C VAL A 110 -0.90 -12.97 -16.84
N VAL A 111 0.31 -13.15 -16.31
CA VAL A 111 1.53 -12.45 -16.70
C VAL A 111 2.58 -13.45 -17.15
N HIS A 112 3.11 -13.28 -18.35
CA HIS A 112 4.23 -14.07 -18.87
C HIS A 112 5.56 -13.37 -18.63
N LYS A 113 6.51 -14.07 -17.97
CA LYS A 113 7.87 -13.57 -17.68
C LYS A 113 8.61 -13.13 -18.94
N ALA A 114 8.59 -13.94 -20.00
CA ALA A 114 9.31 -13.64 -21.24
C ALA A 114 8.88 -12.29 -21.86
N ARG A 115 7.58 -11.99 -21.84
CA ARG A 115 7.06 -10.69 -22.33
C ARG A 115 7.48 -9.55 -21.41
N LEU A 116 7.48 -9.77 -20.10
CA LEU A 116 7.90 -8.78 -19.12
C LEU A 116 9.39 -8.43 -19.28
N LEU A 117 10.25 -9.42 -19.53
CA LEU A 117 11.68 -9.19 -19.80
C LEU A 117 11.89 -8.29 -21.02
N ARG A 118 11.10 -8.43 -22.09
CA ARG A 118 11.19 -7.55 -23.27
C ARG A 118 10.86 -6.09 -22.98
N VAL A 119 9.97 -5.83 -22.02
CA VAL A 119 9.60 -4.45 -21.63
C VAL A 119 10.80 -3.72 -21.01
N PHE A 120 11.66 -4.44 -20.30
CA PHE A 120 12.81 -3.89 -19.57
C PHE A 120 14.16 -4.26 -20.21
N ALA A 121 14.16 -4.91 -21.37
CA ALA A 121 15.37 -5.11 -22.12
C ALA A 121 15.95 -3.74 -22.48
N LYS A 122 17.25 -3.55 -22.27
CA LYS A 122 17.93 -2.35 -22.78
C LYS A 122 17.81 -2.41 -24.30
N ASP A 123 17.22 -1.39 -24.92
CA ASP A 123 17.26 -1.26 -26.37
C ASP A 123 18.74 -1.15 -26.76
N GLU A 124 19.29 -2.21 -27.37
CA GLU A 124 20.66 -2.23 -27.89
C GLU A 124 20.89 -1.14 -28.97
N ASN A 125 19.84 -0.48 -29.42
CA ASN A 125 19.85 0.50 -30.50
C ASN A 125 19.97 1.98 -30.08
N HIS A 126 20.18 2.28 -28.79
CA HIS A 126 20.41 3.67 -28.32
C HIS A 126 21.90 4.03 -28.08
N TYR A 127 22.84 3.22 -28.57
CA TYR A 127 24.26 3.57 -28.68
C TYR A 127 24.59 3.99 -30.11
N ASN A 128 24.15 5.18 -30.54
CA ASN A 128 24.73 5.84 -31.71
C ASN A 128 24.44 7.35 -31.73
N ASP A 129 24.64 7.99 -30.59
CA ASP A 129 24.88 9.44 -30.48
C ASP A 129 25.82 9.55 -29.26
N GLY A 130 27.13 9.47 -29.43
CA GLY A 130 27.92 10.55 -30.01
C GLY A 130 28.38 11.46 -28.86
N ASN A 131 29.62 11.25 -28.41
CA ASN A 131 30.32 11.99 -27.33
C ASN A 131 29.74 11.87 -25.91
N ASP A 132 30.49 11.23 -25.02
CA ASP A 132 31.08 11.96 -23.89
C ASP A 132 32.22 11.14 -23.28
N ASP A 133 33.33 11.84 -23.10
CA ASP A 133 34.57 11.40 -22.51
C ASP A 133 34.39 10.90 -21.07
N ASP A 134 35.26 9.97 -20.67
CA ASP A 134 35.76 9.73 -19.31
C ASP A 134 34.83 10.08 -18.14
N ASP A 135 34.00 9.11 -17.72
CA ASP A 135 33.64 8.98 -16.29
C ASP A 135 33.50 7.51 -15.92
N ASP A 136 34.61 6.93 -15.47
CA ASP A 136 34.82 5.54 -15.03
C ASP A 136 34.10 5.23 -13.69
N ASN A 137 32.89 5.78 -13.49
CA ASN A 137 32.11 5.60 -12.25
C ASN A 137 30.59 5.62 -12.46
N LYS A 138 30.07 5.13 -13.59
CA LYS A 138 28.65 4.70 -13.68
C LYS A 138 28.48 3.34 -13.01
N ASP A 139 28.58 3.34 -11.69
CA ASP A 139 28.09 2.27 -10.82
C ASP A 139 26.64 1.96 -11.20
N ASN A 140 26.45 0.94 -12.03
CA ASN A 140 25.30 0.03 -12.16
C ASN A 140 23.95 0.53 -11.60
N ASP A 141 23.54 1.76 -11.95
CA ASP A 141 22.43 2.46 -11.31
C ASP A 141 21.10 1.85 -11.77
N GLY A 142 20.63 0.89 -10.98
CA GLY A 142 19.21 0.59 -10.86
C GLY A 142 18.55 -0.16 -12.02
N SER A 143 19.26 -0.64 -13.04
CA SER A 143 18.61 -1.33 -14.16
C SER A 143 17.81 -2.57 -13.73
N VAL A 144 16.69 -2.85 -14.41
CA VAL A 144 15.79 -3.97 -14.08
C VAL A 144 16.33 -5.25 -14.73
N THR A 145 17.06 -6.04 -13.96
CA THR A 145 17.64 -7.31 -14.42
C THR A 145 16.59 -8.45 -14.42
N PRO A 146 16.86 -9.58 -15.10
CA PRO A 146 15.99 -10.76 -15.03
C PRO A 146 15.76 -11.27 -13.59
N GLU A 147 16.77 -11.19 -12.73
CA GLU A 147 16.69 -11.60 -11.32
C GLU A 147 15.75 -10.68 -10.53
N VAL A 148 15.76 -9.38 -10.82
CA VAL A 148 14.80 -8.43 -10.24
C VAL A 148 13.38 -8.79 -10.69
N ILE A 149 13.19 -9.15 -11.95
CA ILE A 149 11.88 -9.58 -12.46
C ILE A 149 11.41 -10.86 -11.76
N ASP A 150 12.29 -11.85 -11.59
CA ASP A 150 11.96 -13.08 -10.86
C ASP A 150 11.57 -12.80 -9.42
N PHE A 151 12.39 -12.02 -8.70
CA PHE A 151 12.09 -11.60 -7.34
C PHE A 151 10.71 -10.93 -7.22
N LEU A 152 10.39 -10.00 -8.13
CA LEU A 152 9.11 -9.28 -8.11
C LEU A 152 7.92 -10.19 -8.46
N LEU A 153 8.11 -11.13 -9.39
CA LEU A 153 7.10 -12.13 -9.74
C LEU A 153 6.82 -13.09 -8.59
N GLU A 154 7.85 -13.57 -7.88
CA GLU A 154 7.69 -14.41 -6.70
C GLU A 154 7.05 -13.66 -5.52
N GLN A 155 7.31 -12.36 -5.43
CA GLN A 155 6.71 -11.50 -4.42
C GLN A 155 5.20 -11.32 -4.65
N LEU A 156 4.78 -10.98 -5.87
CA LEU A 156 3.39 -10.62 -6.18
C LEU A 156 2.54 -11.80 -6.67
N GLY A 157 3.18 -12.79 -7.27
CA GLY A 157 2.53 -13.83 -8.04
C GLY A 157 2.87 -15.26 -7.62
N GLN A 158 2.23 -16.19 -8.31
CA GLN A 158 2.48 -17.62 -8.26
C GLN A 158 2.50 -18.15 -9.70
N LEU A 159 3.48 -19.01 -10.00
CA LEU A 159 3.59 -19.66 -11.31
C LEU A 159 2.54 -20.76 -11.47
N THR A 160 1.90 -20.78 -12.63
CA THR A 160 0.94 -21.80 -13.09
C THR A 160 1.36 -22.29 -14.48
N SER A 161 0.62 -23.27 -15.03
CA SER A 161 0.83 -23.75 -16.41
C SER A 161 0.62 -22.66 -17.46
N GLU A 162 -0.23 -21.66 -17.19
CA GLU A 162 -0.54 -20.57 -18.13
C GLU A 162 0.44 -19.39 -18.00
N GLY A 163 1.12 -19.26 -16.86
CA GLY A 163 1.97 -18.12 -16.53
C GLY A 163 1.85 -17.73 -15.06
N TRP A 164 2.25 -16.51 -14.74
CA TRP A 164 2.15 -15.98 -13.39
C TRP A 164 0.77 -15.38 -13.15
N VAL A 165 0.12 -15.80 -12.07
CA VAL A 165 -1.13 -15.20 -11.58
C VAL A 165 -0.88 -14.51 -10.25
N LEU A 166 -1.81 -13.67 -9.79
CA LEU A 166 -1.69 -13.04 -8.48
C LEU A 166 -1.60 -14.14 -7.39
N LYS A 167 -0.66 -13.98 -6.46
CA LYS A 167 -0.35 -15.00 -5.43
C LYS A 167 -1.51 -15.31 -4.50
N VAL A 168 -2.43 -14.36 -4.37
CA VAL A 168 -3.64 -14.48 -3.58
C VAL A 168 -4.83 -14.44 -4.53
N THR A 169 -5.81 -15.30 -4.29
CA THR A 169 -7.06 -15.34 -5.06
C THR A 169 -7.81 -14.02 -4.96
N ASP A 170 -8.58 -13.69 -6.00
CA ASP A 170 -9.41 -12.48 -6.02
C ASP A 170 -10.35 -12.44 -4.83
N ASP A 171 -10.33 -11.33 -4.08
CA ASP A 171 -11.27 -11.12 -2.99
C ASP A 171 -12.57 -10.49 -3.52
N VAL A 172 -13.33 -11.31 -4.25
CA VAL A 172 -14.61 -10.89 -4.86
C VAL A 172 -15.60 -10.42 -3.79
N LYS A 173 -15.57 -11.03 -2.61
CA LYS A 173 -16.43 -10.66 -1.49
C LYS A 173 -16.10 -9.25 -0.99
N PHE A 174 -14.81 -8.92 -0.82
CA PHE A 174 -14.41 -7.57 -0.47
C PHE A 174 -14.88 -6.54 -1.50
N LEU A 175 -14.67 -6.82 -2.80
CA LEU A 175 -15.09 -5.91 -3.88
C LEU A 175 -16.60 -5.61 -3.85
N GLN A 176 -17.42 -6.59 -3.47
CA GLN A 176 -18.87 -6.44 -3.33
C GLN A 176 -19.27 -5.70 -2.06
N LEU A 177 -18.62 -5.98 -0.93
CA LEU A 177 -18.94 -5.38 0.37
C LEU A 177 -18.48 -3.92 0.48
N PHE A 178 -17.38 -3.58 -0.18
CA PHE A 178 -16.75 -2.26 -0.08
C PHE A 178 -16.57 -1.61 -1.47
N PRO A 179 -17.67 -1.25 -2.16
CA PRO A 179 -17.61 -0.73 -3.52
C PRO A 179 -16.96 0.66 -3.61
N GLN A 180 -17.11 1.49 -2.57
CA GLN A 180 -16.53 2.84 -2.55
C GLN A 180 -14.99 2.85 -2.58
N PRO A 181 -14.27 2.19 -1.63
CA PRO A 181 -12.81 2.12 -1.73
C PRO A 181 -12.35 1.38 -2.99
N THR A 182 -13.10 0.38 -3.45
CA THR A 182 -12.83 -0.30 -4.73
C THR A 182 -12.82 0.68 -5.90
N MET A 183 -13.82 1.56 -6.00
CA MET A 183 -13.93 2.54 -7.08
C MET A 183 -12.74 3.51 -7.10
N VAL A 184 -12.30 3.98 -5.92
CA VAL A 184 -11.13 4.88 -5.80
C VAL A 184 -9.87 4.22 -6.35
N HIS A 185 -9.63 2.94 -6.03
CA HIS A 185 -8.46 2.23 -6.53
C HIS A 185 -8.58 1.84 -8.01
N LEU A 186 -9.78 1.61 -8.53
CA LEU A 186 -9.98 1.44 -9.97
C LEU A 186 -9.60 2.70 -10.75
N GLN A 187 -10.00 3.88 -10.26
CA GLN A 187 -9.60 5.16 -10.85
C GLN A 187 -8.09 5.38 -10.80
N TYR A 188 -7.44 4.96 -9.72
CA TYR A 188 -5.98 4.95 -9.64
C TYR A 188 -5.37 4.10 -10.76
N TRP A 189 -5.86 2.88 -10.98
CA TRP A 189 -5.33 2.00 -12.01
C TRP A 189 -5.59 2.50 -13.43
N VAL A 190 -6.74 3.13 -13.70
CA VAL A 190 -6.99 3.78 -15.00
C VAL A 190 -5.87 4.79 -15.30
N LYS A 191 -5.48 5.62 -14.33
CA LYS A 191 -4.37 6.57 -14.50
C LYS A 191 -3.03 5.86 -14.70
N GLN A 192 -2.76 4.79 -13.95
CA GLN A 192 -1.51 4.03 -14.11
C GLN A 192 -1.44 3.34 -15.48
N ILE A 193 -2.55 2.82 -15.99
CA ILE A 193 -2.62 2.20 -17.33
C ILE A 193 -2.24 3.22 -18.41
N GLU A 194 -2.74 4.45 -18.30
CA GLU A 194 -2.38 5.53 -19.21
C GLU A 194 -0.89 5.86 -19.14
N LEU A 195 -0.35 6.00 -17.92
CA LEU A 195 1.08 6.28 -17.71
C LEU A 195 1.99 5.16 -18.25
N PHE A 196 1.56 3.91 -18.12
CA PHE A 196 2.31 2.74 -18.58
C PHE A 196 1.96 2.29 -20.01
N ARG A 197 1.20 3.08 -20.77
CA ARG A 197 0.78 2.73 -22.13
C ARG A 197 1.94 2.26 -23.03
N PRO A 198 3.11 2.94 -23.10
CA PRO A 198 4.24 2.47 -23.92
C PRO A 198 4.83 1.13 -23.45
N MET A 199 4.74 0.83 -22.15
CA MET A 199 5.20 -0.45 -21.59
C MET A 199 4.19 -1.56 -21.88
N PHE A 200 2.89 -1.27 -21.85
CA PHE A 200 1.84 -2.20 -22.26
C PHE A 200 1.94 -2.57 -23.74
N GLU A 201 2.27 -1.61 -24.60
CA GLU A 201 2.48 -1.86 -26.03
C GLU A 201 3.62 -2.85 -26.26
N ARG A 202 4.79 -2.59 -25.65
CA ARG A 202 5.95 -3.51 -25.68
C ARG A 202 5.66 -4.88 -25.06
N TYR A 203 4.79 -4.93 -24.05
CA TYR A 203 4.39 -6.19 -23.43
C TYR A 203 3.52 -7.05 -24.36
N ARG A 204 2.72 -6.42 -25.22
CA ARG A 204 1.74 -7.09 -26.09
C ARG A 204 2.32 -7.51 -27.44
N SER A 205 3.30 -6.79 -27.98
CA SER A 205 4.15 -7.25 -29.09
C SER A 205 4.93 -8.48 -28.67
#